data_AF-A0A8S1QUS2-F1
#
_entry.id   AF-A0A8S1QUS2-F1
#
_cell.length_a   1.000
_cell.length_b   1.000
_cell.length_c   1.000
_cell.angle_alpha   90.00
_cell.angle_beta   90.00
_cell.angle_gamma   90.00
#
_symmetry.space_group_name_H-M   'P 1'
#
loop_
_entity.id
_entity.type
_entity.pdbx_description
1 polymer ?
#
loop_
_entity_poly.entity_id
_entity_poly.type
_entity_poly.pdbx_seq_one_letter_code
_entity_poly.pdbx_strand_id
1 'polypeptide(L)' 'MKEYLIKQDEWCGAIAFNKDSSILVAGCNKDIKVFQYIQGKLNQVQLLSEHTDYVHTLNVMKKYKQFGIWK' A
#
# COMPACT_ATOMS: atom_id res chain seq x y z
N MET A 1 -26.03 -3.91 6.94
CA MET A 1 -24.69 -4.36 6.49
C MET A 1 -23.71 -3.25 6.86
N LYS A 2 -22.70 -3.49 7.70
CA LYS A 2 -21.71 -2.44 8.02
C LYS A 2 -20.77 -2.32 6.82
N GLU A 3 -20.74 -1.15 6.20
CA GLU A 3 -19.92 -0.91 5.01
C GLU A 3 -18.46 -0.72 5.42
N TYR A 4 -17.61 -1.69 5.06
CA TYR A 4 -16.15 -1.63 5.21
C TYR A 4 -15.50 -0.95 3.99
N LEU A 5 -16.12 0.12 3.51
CA LEU A 5 -15.75 0.81 2.26
C LEU A 5 -15.00 2.09 2.57
N ILE A 6 -13.96 2.39 1.79
CA ILE A 6 -13.28 3.68 1.79
C ILE A 6 -13.40 4.28 0.41
N LYS A 7 -14.07 5.43 0.32
CA LYS A 7 -14.15 6.22 -0.90
C LYS A 7 -12.77 6.79 -1.24
N GLN A 8 -12.40 6.71 -2.51
CA GLN A 8 -11.21 7.35 -3.07
C GLN A 8 -11.67 8.46 -4.02
N ASP A 9 -11.01 9.62 -3.94
CA ASP A 9 -11.31 10.76 -4.81
C ASP A 9 -10.54 10.70 -6.14
N GLU A 10 -9.55 9.81 -6.23
CA GLU A 10 -8.67 9.61 -7.38
C GLU A 10 -8.80 8.19 -7.94
N TRP A 11 -8.37 7.99 -9.18
CA TRP A 11 -8.32 6.65 -9.76
C TRP A 11 -7.25 5.79 -9.09
N CYS A 12 -7.66 4.74 -8.37
CA CYS A 12 -6.77 3.74 -7.82
C CYS A 12 -6.75 2.48 -8.69
N GLY A 13 -5.63 2.24 -9.38
CA GLY A 13 -5.48 1.16 -10.37
C GLY A 13 -4.61 -0.01 -9.92
N ALA A 14 -3.78 0.19 -8.88
CA ALA A 14 -2.87 -0.83 -8.36
C ALA A 14 -3.16 -1.09 -6.88
N ILE A 15 -3.12 -2.35 -6.45
CA ILE A 15 -3.35 -2.74 -5.06
C ILE A 15 -2.47 -3.95 -4.69
N ALA A 16 -1.93 -3.98 -3.48
CA ALA A 16 -1.21 -5.13 -2.95
C ALA A 16 -1.32 -5.22 -1.44
N PHE A 17 -1.45 -6.44 -0.91
CA PHE A 17 -1.33 -6.73 0.51
C PHE A 17 0.08 -7.22 0.84
N ASN A 18 0.53 -6.95 2.06
CA ASN A 18 1.67 -7.66 2.63
C ASN A 18 1.28 -9.11 3.01
N LYS A 19 2.27 -9.95 3.34
CA LYS A 19 2.08 -11.40 3.53
C LYS A 19 1.05 -11.76 4.62
N ASP A 20 1.02 -11.02 5.72
CA ASP A 20 0.12 -11.23 6.86
C ASP A 20 -1.18 -10.42 6.74
N SER A 21 -1.40 -9.75 5.60
CA SER A 21 -2.57 -8.90 5.33
C SER A 21 -2.77 -7.77 6.33
N SER A 22 -1.76 -7.40 7.12
CA SER A 22 -1.83 -6.30 8.09
C SER A 22 -1.64 -4.92 7.44
N ILE A 23 -1.05 -4.89 6.25
CA ILE A 23 -0.83 -3.68 5.44
C ILE A 23 -1.36 -3.89 4.04
N LEU A 24 -2.07 -2.88 3.54
CA LEU A 24 -2.49 -2.73 2.15
C LEU A 24 -1.83 -1.47 1.57
N VAL A 25 -1.31 -1.58 0.36
CA VAL A 25 -0.87 -0.43 -0.43
C VAL A 25 -1.77 -0.27 -1.65
N ALA A 26 -2.16 0.96 -1.96
CA ALA A 26 -2.95 1.30 -3.13
C ALA A 26 -2.27 2.44 -3.92
N GLY A 27 -2.10 2.24 -5.22
CA GLY A 27 -1.61 3.25 -6.14
C GLY A 27 -2.80 4.03 -6.67
N CYS A 28 -2.88 5.30 -6.32
CA CYS A 28 -3.98 6.21 -6.63
C CYS A 28 -3.44 7.42 -7.37
N ASN A 29 -3.70 7.47 -8.69
CA ASN A 29 -3.06 8.42 -9.60
C ASN A 29 -1.52 8.30 -9.48
N LYS A 30 -0.83 9.35 -9.06
CA LYS A 30 0.62 9.36 -8.79
C LYS A 30 1.00 9.03 -7.34
N ASP A 31 0.03 8.92 -6.44
CA ASP A 31 0.31 8.69 -5.02
C ASP A 31 0.22 7.21 -4.66
N ILE A 32 0.97 6.80 -3.64
CA ILE A 32 0.79 5.51 -2.99
C ILE A 32 0.23 5.75 -1.59
N LYS A 33 -0.96 5.22 -1.33
CA LYS A 33 -1.59 5.23 0.00
C LYS A 33 -1.29 3.92 0.71
N VAL A 34 -0.82 4.00 1.95
CA VAL A 34 -0.56 2.84 2.81
C VAL A 34 -1.63 2.79 3.88
N PHE A 35 -2.26 1.64 4.04
CA PHE A 35 -3.31 1.39 5.01
C PHE A 35 -2.90 0.27 5.95
N GLN A 36 -3.17 0.46 7.24
CA GLN A 36 -3.25 -0.64 8.19
C GLN A 36 -4.61 -1.31 8.08
N TYR A 37 -4.62 -2.64 7.98
CA TYR A 37 -5.82 -3.45 7.94
C TYR A 37 -6.02 -4.18 9.27
N ILE A 38 -7.12 -3.89 9.96
CA ILE A 38 -7.49 -4.52 11.24
C ILE A 38 -8.98 -4.88 11.19
N GLN A 39 -9.28 -6.19 11.27
CA GLN A 39 -10.64 -6.71 11.41
C GLN A 39 -11.64 -6.12 10.39
N GLY A 40 -11.25 -6.09 9.11
CA GLY A 40 -12.09 -5.57 8.03
C GLY A 40 -12.01 -4.05 7.83
N LYS A 41 -11.34 -3.31 8.73
CA LYS A 41 -11.20 -1.85 8.60
C LYS A 41 -9.83 -1.50 8.06
N LEU A 42 -9.81 -0.54 7.13
CA LEU A 42 -8.59 0.09 6.62
C LEU A 42 -8.42 1.45 7.29
N ASN A 43 -7.23 1.73 7.80
CA ASN A 43 -6.86 3.04 8.33
C ASN A 43 -5.64 3.52 7.54
N GLN A 44 -5.74 4.66 6.85
CA GLN A 44 -4.58 5.20 6.14
C GLN A 44 -3.52 5.62 7.16
N VAL A 45 -2.31 5.07 7.04
CA VAL A 45 -1.19 5.35 7.95
C VAL A 45 -0.07 6.13 7.26
N GLN A 46 -0.04 6.15 5.93
CA GLN A 46 0.97 6.89 5.18
C GLN A 46 0.45 7.29 3.80
N LEU A 47 0.98 8.40 3.30
CA LEU A 47 0.87 8.86 1.92
C LEU A 47 2.29 9.04 1.39
N LEU A 48 2.57 8.45 0.24
CA LEU A 48 3.84 8.58 -0.49
C LEU A 48 3.53 9.28 -1.81
N SER A 49 4.15 10.43 -2.06
CA SER A 49 3.79 11.37 -3.15
C SER A 49 4.99 11.76 -4.02
N GLU A 50 5.97 10.87 -4.13
CA GLU A 50 7.22 11.12 -4.84
C GLU A 50 7.13 10.82 -6.35
N HIS A 51 6.21 9.95 -6.77
CA HIS A 51 6.04 9.68 -8.20
C HIS A 51 5.43 10.88 -8.92
N THR A 52 5.91 11.13 -10.15
CA THR A 52 5.46 12.24 -10.99
C THR A 52 4.38 11.84 -11.99
N ASP A 53 4.04 10.55 -12.05
CA ASP A 53 3.12 9.95 -13.02
C ASP A 53 2.41 8.72 -12.40
N TYR A 54 1.48 8.12 -13.14
CA TYR A 54 0.61 7.04 -12.68
C TYR A 54 1.36 5.83 -12.11
N VAL A 55 0.91 5.38 -10.93
CA VAL A 55 1.37 4.14 -10.32
C VAL A 55 0.66 2.95 -10.99
N HIS A 56 1.37 2.24 -11.87
CA HIS A 56 0.79 1.13 -12.63
C HIS A 56 0.80 -0.22 -11.90
N THR A 57 1.77 -0.46 -11.01
CA THR A 57 1.91 -1.74 -10.33
C THR A 57 2.53 -1.56 -8.95
N LEU A 58 2.17 -2.47 -8.04
CA LEU A 58 2.68 -2.50 -6.67
C LEU A 58 3.02 -3.94 -6.30
N ASN A 59 4.13 -4.12 -5.60
CA ASN A 59 4.53 -5.38 -5.02
C ASN A 59 5.02 -5.15 -3.59
N VAL A 60 4.51 -5.95 -2.64
CA VAL A 60 4.95 -5.89 -1.24
C VAL A 60 5.76 -7.12 -0.93
N MET A 61 7.07 -6.94 -0.83
CA MET A 61 8.02 -8.01 -0.53
C MET A 61 8.49 -7.92 0.92
N LYS A 62 8.80 -9.08 1.50
CA LYS A 62 9.52 -9.11 2.78
C LYS A 62 10.86 -8.42 2.59
N LYS A 63 11.25 -7.59 3.55
CA LYS A 63 12.63 -7.14 3.65
C LYS A 63 13.51 -8.37 3.78
N TYR A 64 14.27 -8.69 2.74
CA TYR A 64 15.31 -9.69 2.85
C TYR A 64 16.36 -9.13 3.81
N LYS A 65 16.78 -9.94 4.79
CA LYS A 65 17.98 -9.62 5.55
C LYS A 65 19.11 -9.54 4.53
N GLN A 66 19.54 -8.33 4.24
CA GLN A 66 20.81 -8.08 3.58
C GLN A 66 21.88 -8.76 4.44
N PHE A 67 22.35 -9.94 4.00
CA PHE A 67 23.54 -10.55 4.57
C PHE A 67 24.66 -9.54 4.34
N GLY A 68 25.24 -9.05 5.45
CA GLY A 68 26.33 -8.09 5.40
C GLY A 68 27.43 -8.61 4.50
N ILE A 69 27.71 -7.89 3.42
CA ILE A 69 28.91 -8.13 2.63
C ILE A 69 30.03 -7.43 3.40
N TRP A 70 30.92 -8.27 3.92
CA TRP A 70 32.14 -7.97 4.66
C TRP A 70 32.92 -6.76 4.11
N LYS A 71 33.30 -5.84 5.00
CA LYS A 71 34.58 -5.12 4.99
C LYS A 71 35.03 -4.91 6.43
#